data_AF-A0A537TAS8-F1
#
_entry.id   AF-A0A537TAS8-F1
#
_cell.length_a   1.000
_cell.length_b   1.000
_cell.length_c   1.000
_cell.angle_alpha   90.00
_cell.angle_beta   90.00
_cell.angle_gamma   90.00
#
_symmetry.space_group_name_H-M   'P 1'
#
loop_
_entity.id
_entity.type
_entity.pdbx_description
1 polymer ?
#
loop_
_entity_poly.entity_id
_entity_poly.type
_entity_poly.pdbx_seq_one_letter_code
_entity_poly.pdbx_strand_id
1 'polypeptide(L)' 'MKQIARGYTSHGKEPRILADIAEFVQNLARSLFDPYRPELYYMRGPGPKWHAKHDGGSAAYHPVPVLVRVRAKR' A
#
# COMPACT_ATOMS: atom_id res chain seq x y z
N MET A 1 -16.24 -2.16 -69.46
CA MET A 1 -16.03 -1.02 -68.53
C MET A 1 -16.04 -1.55 -67.11
N LYS A 2 -14.89 -1.61 -66.43
CA LYS A 2 -14.78 -2.11 -65.04
C LYS A 2 -14.91 -0.91 -64.10
N GLN A 3 -16.07 -0.75 -63.48
CA GLN A 3 -16.20 0.16 -62.34
C GLN A 3 -15.74 -0.58 -61.09
N ILE A 4 -14.47 -0.39 -60.73
CA ILE A 4 -13.95 -0.71 -59.40
C ILE A 4 -14.43 0.39 -58.45
N ALA A 5 -15.54 0.13 -57.76
CA ALA A 5 -16.04 1.00 -56.71
C ALA A 5 -15.00 1.05 -55.58
N ARG A 6 -14.22 2.12 -55.57
CA ARG A 6 -13.37 2.55 -54.46
C ARG A 6 -14.23 3.44 -53.56
N GLY A 7 -14.40 3.04 -52.31
CA GLY A 7 -15.04 3.87 -51.27
C GLY A 7 -16.03 3.06 -50.45
N TYR A 8 -16.11 3.16 -49.12
CA TYR A 8 -15.49 4.09 -48.18
C TYR A 8 -15.18 3.29 -46.91
N THR A 9 -14.00 3.46 -46.33
CA THR A 9 -13.71 2.90 -45.00
C THR A 9 -14.66 3.56 -44.01
N SER A 10 -15.60 2.77 -43.51
CA SER A 10 -16.47 3.15 -42.41
C SER A 10 -15.63 3.36 -41.16
N HIS A 11 -15.19 4.59 -40.92
CA HIS A 11 -14.83 5.03 -39.58
C HIS A 11 -16.12 5.40 -38.86
N GLY A 12 -16.79 4.36 -38.35
CA GLY A 12 -17.93 4.48 -37.45
C GLY A 12 -17.54 5.36 -36.27
N LYS A 13 -18.25 6.48 -36.13
CA LYS A 13 -18.02 7.55 -35.13
C LYS A 13 -18.41 7.16 -33.69
N GLU A 14 -18.51 5.89 -33.36
CA GLU A 14 -19.14 5.41 -32.11
C GLU A 14 -18.29 4.49 -31.20
N PRO A 15 -16.93 4.50 -31.19
CA PRO A 15 -16.17 3.92 -30.07
C PRO A 15 -15.67 4.97 -29.07
N ARG A 16 -15.72 6.27 -29.41
CA ARG A 16 -15.03 7.33 -28.65
C ARG A 16 -15.71 7.65 -27.31
N ILE A 17 -17.03 7.85 -27.32
CA ILE A 17 -17.78 8.16 -26.08
C ILE A 17 -17.76 6.99 -25.10
N LEU A 18 -17.87 5.76 -25.59
CA LEU A 18 -17.79 4.57 -24.75
C LEU A 18 -16.38 4.41 -24.15
N ALA A 19 -15.33 4.71 -24.92
CA ALA A 19 -13.97 4.72 -24.43
C ALA A 19 -13.75 5.81 -23.36
N ASP A 20 -14.26 7.03 -23.58
CA ASP A 20 -14.16 8.14 -22.63
C ASP A 20 -14.86 7.79 -21.29
N ILE A 21 -16.03 7.14 -21.35
CA ILE A 21 -16.76 6.69 -20.15
C ILE A 21 -16.00 5.56 -19.44
N ALA A 22 -15.45 4.60 -20.19
CA ALA A 22 -14.67 3.50 -19.61
C ALA A 22 -13.41 4.01 -18.90
N GLU A 23 -12.72 4.99 -19.48
CA GLU A 23 -11.57 5.64 -18.87
C GLU A 23 -11.96 6.38 -17.57
N PHE A 24 -13.07 7.12 -17.59
CA PHE A 24 -13.59 7.80 -16.40
C PHE A 24 -13.90 6.81 -15.27
N VAL A 25 -14.61 5.72 -15.56
CA VAL A 25 -14.94 4.69 -14.56
C VAL A 25 -13.69 4.02 -14.02
N GLN A 26 -12.71 3.72 -14.88
CA GLN A 26 -11.45 3.12 -14.46
C GLN A 26 -10.65 4.05 -13.52
N ASN A 27 -10.59 5.34 -13.83
CA ASN A 27 -9.93 6.34 -12.97
C ASN A 27 -10.67 6.55 -11.65
N LEU A 28 -12.01 6.58 -11.68
CA LEU A 28 -12.83 6.68 -10.47
C LEU A 28 -12.64 5.46 -9.57
N ALA A 29 -12.67 4.25 -10.13
CA ALA A 29 -12.45 3.03 -9.37
C ALA A 29 -11.06 3.01 -8.72
N ARG A 30 -10.01 3.41 -9.45
CA ARG A 30 -8.65 3.52 -8.87
C ARG A 30 -8.57 4.51 -7.72
N SER A 31 -9.28 5.64 -7.82
CA SER A 31 -9.30 6.66 -6.76
C SER A 31 -10.10 6.21 -5.54
N LEU A 32 -11.28 5.61 -5.74
CA LEU A 32 -12.16 5.18 -4.65
C LEU A 32 -11.64 3.93 -3.92
N PHE A 33 -10.99 3.03 -4.66
CA PHE A 33 -10.44 1.79 -4.11
C PHE A 33 -8.92 1.84 -3.95
N ASP A 34 -8.31 3.04 -3.95
CA ASP A 34 -6.91 3.16 -3.56
C ASP A 34 -6.78 2.62 -2.13
N PRO A 35 -5.97 1.56 -1.91
CA PRO A 35 -5.84 0.98 -0.59
C PRO A 35 -5.33 2.05 0.36
N TYR A 36 -6.18 2.46 1.31
CA TYR A 36 -5.74 3.29 2.43
C TYR A 36 -4.54 2.58 3.05
N ARG A 37 -3.36 3.19 2.89
CA ARG A 37 -2.07 2.69 3.37
C ARG A 37 -1.78 3.35 4.71
N PRO A 38 -2.29 2.81 5.84
CA PRO A 38 -2.02 3.36 7.15
C PRO A 38 -0.52 3.37 7.46
N GLU A 39 0.29 2.56 6.77
CA GLU A 39 1.74 2.48 6.97
C GLU A 39 2.45 3.82 6.68
N LEU A 40 1.89 4.71 5.87
CA LEU A 40 2.47 6.06 5.67
C LEU A 40 2.23 7.00 6.85
N TYR A 41 1.16 6.79 7.61
CA TYR A 41 0.67 7.74 8.61
C TYR A 41 0.81 7.23 10.06
N TYR A 42 1.03 5.93 10.24
CA TYR A 42 1.21 5.28 11.54
C TYR A 42 2.66 4.87 11.82
N MET A 43 3.63 5.67 11.38
CA MET A 43 5.04 5.47 11.75
C MET A 43 5.39 5.97 13.15
N ARG A 44 4.39 6.27 13.97
CA ARG A 44 4.54 6.28 15.43
C ARG A 44 3.74 5.10 15.94
N GLY A 45 4.46 4.06 16.35
CA GLY A 45 3.91 2.95 17.12
C GLY A 45 3.16 3.45 18.37
N PRO A 46 2.62 2.54 19.18
CA PRO A 46 1.86 2.93 20.36
C PRO A 46 2.60 3.97 21.22
N GLY A 47 1.95 5.10 21.47
CA GLY A 47 2.57 6.19 22.23
C GLY A 47 2.79 5.83 23.70
N PRO A 48 3.51 6.65 24.48
CA PRO A 48 3.78 6.39 25.90
C PRO A 48 2.51 6.17 26.75
N LYS A 49 1.41 6.83 26.40
CA LYS A 49 0.10 6.65 27.04
C LYS A 49 -0.53 5.28 26.78
N TRP A 50 -0.19 4.63 25.66
CA TRP A 50 -0.62 3.26 25.36
C TRP A 50 0.22 2.25 26.14
N HIS A 51 1.54 2.44 26.19
CA HIS A 51 2.45 1.59 26.97
C HIS A 51 2.14 1.62 28.46
N ALA A 52 1.86 2.79 29.04
CA ALA A 52 1.44 2.91 30.44
C ALA A 52 0.18 2.10 30.80
N LYS A 53 -0.64 1.73 29.81
CA LYS A 53 -1.87 0.94 30.01
C LYS A 53 -1.68 -0.56 29.74
N HIS A 54 -0.69 -0.95 28.93
CA HIS A 54 -0.56 -2.32 28.43
C HIS A 54 0.74 -3.03 28.85
N ASP A 55 1.81 -2.29 29.19
CA ASP A 55 3.09 -2.88 29.61
C ASP A 55 3.09 -3.36 31.08
N GLY A 56 2.01 -3.11 31.82
CA GLY A 56 1.84 -3.60 33.19
C GLY A 56 1.78 -5.13 33.32
N GLY A 57 1.82 -5.88 32.22
CA GLY A 57 1.80 -7.34 32.19
C GLY A 57 3.12 -8.03 31.79
N SER A 58 4.17 -7.30 31.39
CA SER A 58 5.44 -7.89 30.90
C SER A 58 6.67 -7.42 31.68
N ALA A 59 6.54 -7.32 32.99
CA ALA A 59 7.70 -7.19 33.87
C ALA A 59 8.47 -8.51 33.95
N ALA A 60 9.46 -8.72 33.07
CA ALA A 60 10.68 -9.50 33.36
C ALA A 60 11.67 -9.51 32.17
N TYR A 61 12.13 -8.35 31.70
CA TYR A 61 13.46 -8.32 31.08
C TYR A 61 14.49 -8.23 32.21
N HIS A 62 14.92 -9.38 32.72
CA HIS A 62 16.09 -9.48 33.59
C HIS A 62 17.33 -9.60 32.69
N PRO A 63 18.14 -8.54 32.47
CA PRO A 63 19.49 -8.74 31.99
C PRO A 63 20.23 -9.45 33.13
N VAL A 64 20.40 -10.77 33.01
CA VAL A 64 21.28 -11.51 33.90
C VAL A 64 22.65 -10.84 33.86
N PRO A 65 23.20 -10.32 34.98
CA PRO A 65 24.56 -9.83 34.95
C PRO A 65 25.47 -11.03 34.69
N VAL A 66 26.12 -11.04 33.53
CA VAL A 66 27.17 -12.00 33.21
C VAL A 66 28.29 -11.80 34.23
N LEU A 67 28.33 -12.67 35.24
CA LEU A 67 29.46 -12.79 36.17
C LEU A 67 30.65 -13.35 35.41
N VAL A 68 31.48 -12.45 34.87
CA VAL A 68 32.80 -12.79 34.33
C VAL A 68 33.66 -13.30 35.48
N ARG A 69 33.99 -14.59 35.47
CA ARG A 69 34.89 -15.17 36.46
C ARG A 69 36.33 -14.78 36.15
N VAL A 70 36.85 -13.78 36.85
CA VAL A 70 38.28 -13.43 36.79
C VAL A 70 39.08 -14.54 37.48
N ARG A 71 39.91 -15.24 36.70
CA ARG A 71 40.86 -16.23 37.18
C ARG A 71 42.06 -15.50 37.78
N ALA A 72 42.09 -15.37 39.11
CA ALA A 72 43.28 -14.91 39.81
C ALA A 72 44.41 -15.94 39.61
N LYS A 73 45.54 -15.48 39.07
CA LYS A 73 46.77 -16.26 38.92
C LYS A 73 47.88 -15.53 39.66
N ARG A 74 48.19 -15.95 40.89
CA ARG A 74 49.54 -16.22 41.37
C ARG A 74 49.48 -16.87 42.75
#